data_AF-A0A1E3W951-F1
#
_entry.id   AF-A0A1E3W951-F1
#
_cell.length_a   1.000
_cell.length_b   1.000
_cell.length_c   1.000
_cell.angle_alpha   90.00
_cell.angle_beta   90.00
_cell.angle_gamma   90.00
#
_symmetry.space_group_name_H-M   'P 1'
#
loop_
_entity.id
_entity.type
_entity.pdbx_description
1 polymer ?
#
loop_
_entity_poly.entity_id
_entity_poly.type
_entity_poly.pdbx_seq_one_letter_code
_entity_poly.pdbx_strand_id
1 'polypeptide(L)' 'MIPVMADRSRLATERMSVSVVRVSARTAPKRRVTFCALEGPLLVLIEADSEDEAFAICTEQGLEFVSLCDD' A
#
# COMPACT_ATOMS: atom_id res chain seq x y z
N MET A 1 -45.61 9.21 46.78
CA MET A 1 -45.69 8.91 45.34
C MET A 1 -44.88 9.95 44.61
N ILE A 2 -43.71 9.55 44.10
CA ILE A 2 -42.94 10.01 42.92
C ILE A 2 -41.59 9.27 43.03
N PRO A 3 -41.13 8.57 41.97
CA PRO A 3 -40.15 7.48 42.10
C PRO A 3 -38.69 7.97 42.08
N VAL A 4 -37.85 7.22 42.79
CA VAL A 4 -36.39 7.34 42.78
C VAL A 4 -35.84 6.77 41.47
N MET A 5 -35.07 7.61 40.77
CA MET A 5 -34.04 7.31 39.77
C MET A 5 -34.39 6.30 38.66
N ALA A 6 -34.83 6.85 37.52
CA ALA A 6 -34.74 6.16 36.24
C ALA A 6 -33.29 6.11 35.78
N ASP A 7 -32.79 4.88 35.69
CA ASP A 7 -31.70 4.42 34.85
C ASP A 7 -31.80 5.04 33.43
N ARG A 8 -30.68 5.57 32.92
CA ARG A 8 -30.44 5.74 31.48
C ARG A 8 -28.95 5.92 31.22
N SER A 9 -28.28 4.77 31.12
CA SER A 9 -27.42 4.42 29.98
C SER A 9 -26.72 5.60 29.27
N ARG A 10 -25.50 5.91 29.70
CA ARG A 10 -24.54 6.64 28.86
C ARG A 10 -23.86 5.66 27.91
N LEU A 11 -24.52 5.42 26.78
CA LEU A 11 -23.93 4.82 25.59
C LEU A 11 -23.15 5.92 24.84
N ALA A 12 -21.90 5.64 24.46
CA ALA A 12 -21.27 6.01 23.18
C ALA A 12 -19.73 5.96 23.33
N THR A 13 -19.08 4.92 22.80
CA THR A 13 -18.27 4.91 21.55
C THR A 13 -16.87 5.48 21.85
N GLU A 14 -15.74 4.81 21.64
CA GLU A 14 -15.34 3.91 20.55
C GLU A 14 -14.32 2.90 21.09
N ARG A 15 -14.56 1.60 20.86
CA ARG A 15 -13.48 0.62 20.93
C ARG A 15 -12.93 0.48 19.52
N MET A 16 -11.86 1.23 19.26
CA MET A 16 -11.07 1.16 18.04
C MET A 16 -10.66 -0.30 17.78
N SER A 17 -11.26 -0.94 16.78
CA SER A 17 -10.92 -2.31 16.37
C SER A 17 -9.70 -2.27 15.46
N VAL A 18 -8.51 -2.40 16.03
CA VAL A 18 -7.28 -2.56 15.23
C VAL A 18 -7.18 -4.02 14.79
N SER A 19 -7.71 -4.31 13.59
CA SER A 19 -7.50 -5.60 12.95
C SER A 19 -6.12 -5.60 12.29
N VAL A 20 -5.10 -6.07 13.02
CA VAL A 20 -3.76 -6.28 12.45
C VAL A 20 -3.81 -7.59 11.65
N VAL A 21 -4.08 -7.50 10.36
CA VAL A 21 -3.87 -8.63 9.45
C VAL A 21 -2.36 -8.76 9.24
N ARG A 22 -1.70 -9.58 10.06
CA ARG A 22 -0.32 -10.01 9.79
C ARG A 22 -0.33 -11.05 8.67
N VAL A 23 -0.26 -10.58 7.42
CA VAL A 23 0.10 -11.45 6.29
C VAL A 23 1.61 -11.66 6.35
N SER A 24 2.04 -12.60 7.18
CA SER A 24 3.44 -13.07 7.18
C SER A 24 3.63 -14.04 6.02
N ALA A 25 3.55 -13.56 4.78
CA ALA A 25 4.14 -14.30 3.67
C ALA A 25 5.64 -14.08 3.74
N ARG A 26 6.37 -15.02 4.36
CA ARG A 26 7.83 -15.15 4.16
C ARG A 26 8.06 -15.63 2.74
N THR A 27 7.90 -14.74 1.77
CA THR A 27 8.47 -14.92 0.44
C THR A 27 9.95 -14.62 0.58
N ALA A 28 10.81 -15.54 0.11
CA ALA A 28 12.24 -15.30 -0.04
C ALA A 28 12.49 -13.91 -0.66
N PRO A 29 13.63 -13.25 -0.43
CA PRO A 29 13.92 -11.98 -1.10
C PRO A 29 13.85 -12.23 -2.60
N LYS A 30 12.74 -11.84 -3.21
CA LYS A 30 12.60 -11.90 -4.66
C LYS A 30 13.68 -10.96 -5.19
N ARG A 31 14.45 -11.45 -6.16
CA ARG A 31 15.47 -10.64 -6.81
C ARG A 31 14.73 -9.48 -7.48
N ARG A 32 14.74 -8.34 -6.82
CA ARG A 32 14.23 -7.10 -7.40
C ARG A 32 15.16 -6.71 -8.52
N VAL A 33 14.55 -6.39 -9.65
CA VAL A 33 15.21 -5.98 -10.86
C VAL A 33 14.92 -4.50 -11.06
N THR A 34 15.91 -3.74 -11.50
CA THR A 34 15.76 -2.30 -11.74
C THR A 34 15.35 -2.07 -13.19
N PHE A 35 14.32 -1.27 -13.39
CA PHE A 35 13.82 -0.83 -14.68
C PHE A 35 13.94 0.69 -14.80
N CYS A 36 14.18 1.17 -16.01
CA CYS A 36 14.24 2.58 -16.31
C CYS A 36 12.88 3.08 -16.81
N ALA A 37 12.43 4.22 -16.30
CA ALA A 37 11.26 4.95 -16.76
C ALA A 37 11.55 6.45 -16.84
N LEU A 38 10.70 7.22 -17.52
CA LEU A 38 10.83 8.66 -17.64
C LEU A 38 9.64 9.39 -17.03
N GLU A 39 9.95 10.49 -16.35
CA GLU A 39 8.99 11.52 -15.96
C GLU A 39 9.41 12.83 -16.63
N GLY A 40 8.99 13.02 -17.89
CA GLY A 40 9.46 14.12 -18.73
C GLY A 40 10.98 14.03 -18.96
N PRO A 41 11.80 15.02 -18.56
CA PRO A 41 13.25 14.97 -18.73
C PRO A 41 13.98 14.15 -17.65
N LEU A 42 13.27 13.62 -16.65
CA LEU A 42 13.86 12.92 -15.52
C LEU A 42 13.87 11.40 -15.74
N LEU A 43 15.01 10.78 -15.46
CA LEU A 43 15.14 9.32 -15.39
C LEU A 43 14.71 8.83 -14.01
N VAL A 44 13.76 7.90 -13.98
CA VAL A 44 13.23 7.24 -12.79
C VAL A 44 13.64 5.78 -12.81
N LEU A 45 14.13 5.27 -11.69
CA LEU A 45 14.47 3.86 -11.50
C LEU A 45 13.36 3.17 -10.73
N ILE A 46 12.86 2.06 -11.26
CA ILE A 46 11.76 1.29 -10.70
C ILE A 46 12.29 -0.08 -10.31
N GLU A 47 12.24 -0.42 -9.03
CA GLU A 47 12.50 -1.79 -8.58
C GLU A 47 11.20 -2.61 -8.64
N ALA A 48 11.20 -3.66 -9.46
CA ALA A 48 10.07 -4.58 -9.59
C ALA A 48 10.55 -6.04 -9.67
N ASP A 49 9.66 -6.98 -9.40
CA ASP A 49 9.94 -8.42 -9.55
C ASP A 49 9.86 -8.88 -11.02
N SER A 50 9.15 -8.12 -11.88
CA SER A 50 8.98 -8.39 -13.31
C SER A 50 8.75 -7.12 -14.13
N GLU A 51 8.90 -7.24 -15.45
CA GLU A 51 8.59 -6.16 -16.40
C GLU A 51 7.11 -5.77 -16.34
N ASP A 52 6.19 -6.74 -16.22
CA ASP A 52 4.75 -6.49 -16.09
C ASP A 52 4.42 -5.64 -14.86
N GLU A 53 5.08 -5.90 -13.73
CA GLU A 53 4.92 -5.11 -12.51
C GLU A 53 5.50 -3.70 -12.70
N ALA A 54 6.67 -3.57 -13.30
CA ALA A 54 7.25 -2.27 -13.62
C ALA A 54 6.35 -1.44 -14.56
N PHE A 55 5.74 -2.09 -15.56
CA PHE A 55 4.82 -1.45 -16.49
C PHE A 55 3.52 -1.00 -15.81
N ALA A 56 2.98 -1.82 -14.91
CA ALA A 56 1.81 -1.45 -14.11
C ALA A 56 2.12 -0.22 -13.24
N ILE A 57 3.28 -0.20 -12.56
CA ILE A 57 3.73 0.95 -11.77
C ILE A 57 3.86 2.20 -12.65
N CYS A 58 4.47 2.08 -13.84
CA CYS A 58 4.58 3.21 -14.76
C CYS A 58 3.21 3.76 -15.16
N THR A 59 2.27 2.88 -15.49
CA THR A 59 0.92 3.25 -15.92
C THR A 59 0.14 3.95 -14.80
N GLU A 60 0.22 3.44 -13.56
CA GLU A 60 -0.45 4.04 -12.40
C GLU A 60 0.12 5.42 -12.05
N GLN A 61 1.42 5.61 -12.23
CA GLN A 61 2.14 6.84 -11.88
C GLN A 61 2.27 7.83 -13.05
N GLY A 62 1.82 7.46 -14.26
CA GLY A 62 1.95 8.29 -15.46
C GLY A 62 3.38 8.43 -15.97
N LEU A 63 4.24 7.44 -15.70
CA LEU A 63 5.61 7.36 -16.19
C LEU A 63 5.66 6.69 -17.56
N GLU A 64 6.64 7.08 -18.38
CA GLU A 64 6.96 6.40 -19.63
C GLU A 64 7.94 5.27 -19.36
N PHE A 65 7.49 4.01 -19.48
CA PHE A 65 8.35 2.84 -19.33
C PHE A 65 9.35 2.77 -20.50
N VAL A 66 10.64 2.57 -20.19
CA VAL A 66 11.70 2.49 -21.21
C VAL A 66 12.16 1.04 -21.40
N SER A 67 12.86 0.48 -20.41
CA SER A 67 13.42 -0.86 -20.49
C SER A 67 13.96 -1.34 -19.15
N LEU A 68 14.43 -2.59 -19.12
CA LEU A 68 15.34 -3.08 -18.09
C LEU A 68 16.57 -2.15 -17.96
N CYS A 69 16.94 -1.84 -16.72
CA CYS A 69 18.18 -1.14 -16.38
C CYS A 69 19.19 -2.23 -15.96
N ASP A 70 20.01 -2.68 -16.91
CA ASP A 70 21.21 -3.48 -16.61
C ASP A 70 22.33 -2.52 -16.17
N ASP A 71 22.88 -2.74 -14.98
CA ASP A 71 24.04 -2.02 -14.43
C ASP A 71 25.30 -2.19 -15.30
#